data_AF-T0YUG0-F1
#
_entry.id   AF-T0YUG0-F1
#
_cell.length_a   1.000
_cell.length_b   1.000
_cell.length_c   1.000
_cell.angle_alpha   90.00
_cell.angle_beta   90.00
_cell.angle_gamma   90.00
#
_symmetry.space_group_name_H-M   'P 1'
#
loop_
_entity.id
_entity.type
_entity.pdbx_description
1 polymer ?
#
loop_
_entity_poly.entity_id
_entity_poly.type
_entity_poly.pdbx_seq_one_letter_code
_entity_poly.pdbx_strand_id
1 'polypeptide(L)'
;MLIGNIGASELLRYDANRIQDMLDTIDADMLALHTNPGQESVQPEGNVNFKGVYQKICDLRDNIKQPIIVKEVGNGISKEVAQKLEGKVYGIDTQGAGGTTWIGVETYRSRGSYGKAFWDWGVPTALSVMEVKSVFSGHVWASGGIRTASDVIKAIALGAEMCGMAKPILVNENNGGAEAVYGFLNSTIIDIKSEMAKLGFRSISEIRSAKIEITGPLRNLSEQRHCIPANA
;
A
#
# COMPACT_ATOMS: atom_id res chain seq x y z
N MET A 1 -5.22 16.54 -3.30
CA MET A 1 -4.74 15.34 -4.00
C MET A 1 -5.87 14.34 -4.05
N LEU A 2 -6.33 13.99 -5.24
CA LEU A 2 -7.33 12.98 -5.53
C LEU A 2 -6.72 11.91 -6.44
N ILE A 3 -6.92 10.65 -6.10
CA ILE A 3 -6.30 9.52 -6.79
C ILE A 3 -7.41 8.66 -7.38
N GLY A 4 -7.46 8.56 -8.71
CA GLY A 4 -8.34 7.62 -9.40
C GLY A 4 -7.95 6.18 -9.09
N ASN A 5 -8.88 5.23 -9.17
CA ASN A 5 -8.62 3.85 -8.76
C ASN A 5 -9.27 2.85 -9.73
N ILE A 6 -8.48 1.88 -10.19
CA ILE A 6 -8.97 0.76 -11.01
C ILE A 6 -8.22 -0.53 -10.66
N GLY A 7 -8.92 -1.66 -10.78
CA GLY A 7 -8.30 -2.98 -10.63
C GLY A 7 -7.34 -3.25 -11.78
N ALA A 8 -6.15 -3.73 -11.46
CA ALA A 8 -5.11 -3.95 -12.47
C ALA A 8 -5.52 -4.99 -13.53
N SER A 9 -6.30 -6.00 -13.14
CA SER A 9 -6.89 -7.00 -14.05
C SER A 9 -7.93 -6.38 -15.00
N GLU A 10 -8.70 -5.39 -14.53
CA GLU A 10 -9.74 -4.72 -15.29
C GLU A 10 -9.20 -3.77 -16.36
N LEU A 11 -7.93 -3.36 -16.27
CA LEU A 11 -7.26 -2.55 -17.29
C LEU A 11 -7.33 -3.16 -18.70
N LEU A 12 -7.37 -4.48 -18.79
CA LEU A 12 -7.43 -5.20 -20.06
C LEU A 12 -8.73 -4.93 -20.83
N ARG A 13 -9.76 -4.41 -20.16
CA ARG A 13 -11.07 -4.10 -20.76
C ARG A 13 -11.15 -2.69 -21.35
N TYR A 14 -10.18 -1.83 -21.08
CA TYR A 14 -10.23 -0.41 -21.45
C TYR A 14 -8.99 0.00 -22.25
N ASP A 15 -9.15 0.94 -23.18
CA ASP A 15 -8.03 1.60 -23.83
C ASP A 15 -7.57 2.84 -23.02
N ALA A 16 -6.46 3.45 -23.41
CA ALA A 16 -5.90 4.58 -22.68
C ALA A 16 -6.82 5.81 -22.72
N ASN A 17 -7.51 6.05 -23.83
CA ASN A 17 -8.45 7.17 -23.96
C ASN A 17 -9.59 7.05 -22.96
N ARG A 18 -10.17 5.85 -22.83
CA ARG A 18 -11.24 5.61 -21.86
C ARG A 18 -10.78 5.79 -20.42
N ILE A 19 -9.55 5.35 -20.11
CA ILE A 19 -8.96 5.59 -18.78
C ILE A 19 -8.72 7.09 -18.55
N GLN A 20 -8.20 7.81 -19.55
CA GLN A 20 -8.01 9.26 -19.47
C GLN A 20 -9.34 9.99 -19.22
N ASP A 21 -10.40 9.65 -19.95
CA ASP A 21 -11.73 10.23 -19.74
C ASP A 21 -12.24 10.00 -18.31
N MET A 22 -12.03 8.80 -17.75
CA MET A 22 -12.42 8.49 -16.37
C MET A 22 -11.63 9.34 -15.36
N LEU A 23 -10.34 9.56 -15.60
CA LEU A 23 -9.50 10.39 -14.73
C LEU A 23 -9.88 11.87 -14.83
N ASP A 24 -10.13 12.36 -16.04
CA ASP A 24 -10.53 13.75 -16.30
C ASP A 24 -11.91 14.04 -15.71
N THR A 25 -12.83 13.07 -15.69
CA THR A 25 -14.18 13.22 -15.10
C THR A 25 -14.15 13.56 -13.60
N ILE A 26 -13.11 13.13 -12.89
CA ILE A 26 -12.97 13.36 -11.45
C ILE A 26 -11.82 14.31 -11.13
N ASP A 27 -11.19 14.94 -12.13
CA ASP A 27 -9.99 15.77 -11.95
C ASP A 27 -8.90 15.05 -11.13
N ALA A 28 -8.62 13.78 -11.46
CA ALA A 28 -7.64 12.98 -10.73
C ALA A 28 -6.21 13.51 -10.93
N ASP A 29 -5.47 13.62 -9.82
CA ASP A 29 -4.04 13.95 -9.82
C ASP A 29 -3.16 12.75 -10.18
N MET A 30 -3.61 11.53 -9.85
CA MET A 30 -2.88 10.27 -10.06
C MET A 30 -3.84 9.11 -10.36
N LEU A 31 -3.32 8.02 -10.92
CA LEU A 31 -4.04 6.75 -11.05
C LEU A 31 -3.41 5.66 -10.17
N ALA A 32 -4.19 5.11 -9.24
CA ALA A 32 -3.85 3.92 -8.48
C ALA A 32 -4.37 2.65 -9.17
N LEU A 33 -3.45 1.74 -9.46
CA LEU A 33 -3.72 0.41 -9.99
C LEU A 33 -3.61 -0.61 -8.87
N HIS A 34 -4.75 -1.13 -8.40
CA HIS A 34 -4.73 -2.11 -7.33
C HIS A 34 -4.51 -3.53 -7.85
N THR A 35 -3.56 -4.24 -7.26
CA THR A 35 -3.31 -5.66 -7.49
C THR A 35 -3.88 -6.45 -6.32
N ASN A 36 -4.82 -7.35 -6.61
CA ASN A 36 -5.58 -8.08 -5.60
C ASN A 36 -5.68 -9.60 -5.84
N PRO A 37 -4.63 -10.29 -6.36
CA PRO A 37 -4.74 -11.72 -6.69
C PRO A 37 -5.11 -12.61 -5.49
N GLY A 38 -4.70 -12.23 -4.27
CA GLY A 38 -5.08 -12.96 -3.04
C GLY A 38 -6.57 -12.81 -2.70
N GLN A 39 -7.16 -11.64 -2.98
CA GLN A 39 -8.60 -11.44 -2.83
C GLN A 39 -9.37 -12.25 -3.90
N GLU A 40 -8.97 -12.09 -5.16
CA GLU A 40 -9.63 -12.72 -6.32
C GLU A 40 -9.58 -14.26 -6.25
N SER A 41 -8.60 -14.85 -5.57
CA SER A 41 -8.49 -16.31 -5.43
C SER A 41 -9.50 -16.91 -4.42
N VAL A 42 -10.09 -16.09 -3.57
CA VAL A 42 -11.06 -16.50 -2.54
C VAL A 42 -12.47 -16.03 -2.89
N GLN A 43 -12.57 -14.89 -3.58
CA GLN A 43 -13.83 -14.29 -3.98
C GLN A 43 -14.66 -15.24 -4.84
N PRO A 44 -15.96 -15.45 -4.56
CA PRO A 44 -16.80 -16.39 -5.31
C PRO A 44 -16.85 -16.12 -6.81
N GLU A 45 -16.84 -14.84 -7.18
CA GLU A 45 -16.85 -14.33 -8.55
C GLU A 45 -15.49 -13.80 -9.04
N GLY A 46 -14.40 -14.15 -8.35
CA GLY A 46 -13.09 -13.58 -8.58
C GLY A 46 -12.40 -14.02 -9.88
N ASN A 47 -11.54 -13.15 -10.41
CA ASN A 47 -10.71 -13.39 -11.59
C ASN A 47 -9.21 -13.32 -11.26
N VAL A 48 -8.56 -14.48 -11.23
CA VAL A 48 -7.11 -14.61 -10.96
C VAL A 48 -6.23 -14.48 -12.21
N ASN A 49 -6.79 -14.14 -13.37
CA ASN A 49 -6.01 -13.99 -14.59
C ASN A 49 -5.42 -12.57 -14.72
N PHE A 50 -4.14 -12.43 -14.34
CA PHE A 50 -3.36 -11.19 -14.48
C PHE A 50 -2.45 -11.19 -15.73
N LYS A 51 -2.64 -12.10 -16.68
CA LYS A 51 -1.83 -12.15 -17.90
C LYS A 51 -2.01 -10.87 -18.72
N GLY A 52 -0.90 -10.25 -19.13
CA GLY A 52 -0.91 -9.02 -19.94
C GLY A 52 -1.02 -7.72 -19.13
N VAL A 53 -1.35 -7.79 -17.83
CA VAL A 53 -1.50 -6.61 -16.97
C VAL A 53 -0.22 -5.78 -16.94
N TYR A 54 0.95 -6.41 -16.77
CA TYR A 54 2.24 -5.69 -16.76
C TYR A 54 2.48 -4.88 -18.05
N GLN A 55 2.22 -5.48 -19.21
CA GLN A 55 2.39 -4.79 -20.48
C GLN A 55 1.41 -3.61 -20.58
N LYS A 56 0.16 -3.83 -20.18
CA LYS A 56 -0.86 -2.78 -20.18
C LYS A 56 -0.51 -1.61 -19.26
N ILE A 57 0.14 -1.85 -18.11
CA ILE A 57 0.65 -0.79 -17.24
C ILE A 57 1.72 0.04 -17.96
N CYS A 58 2.66 -0.63 -18.63
CA CYS A 58 3.71 0.06 -19.39
C CYS A 58 3.11 0.89 -20.53
N ASP A 59 2.13 0.34 -21.25
CA ASP A 59 1.45 1.07 -22.32
C ASP A 59 0.68 2.27 -21.78
N LEU A 60 -0.04 2.13 -20.67
CA LEU A 60 -0.81 3.22 -20.06
C LEU A 60 0.09 4.36 -19.59
N ARG A 61 1.24 4.06 -18.98
CA ARG A 61 2.22 5.07 -18.52
C ARG A 61 2.56 6.06 -19.63
N ASP A 62 2.65 5.59 -20.87
CA ASP A 62 3.06 6.40 -22.02
C ASP A 62 1.86 7.11 -22.70
N ASN A 63 0.62 6.81 -22.29
CA ASN A 63 -0.61 7.23 -22.97
C ASN A 63 -1.63 7.95 -22.07
N ILE A 64 -1.32 8.17 -20.78
CA ILE A 64 -2.14 9.00 -19.88
C ILE A 64 -1.29 10.13 -19.29
N LYS A 65 -1.95 11.22 -18.87
CA LYS A 65 -1.26 12.40 -18.31
C LYS A 65 -0.83 12.18 -16.86
N GLN A 66 -1.62 11.44 -16.09
CA GLN A 66 -1.43 11.26 -14.66
C GLN A 66 -0.33 10.24 -14.34
N PRO A 67 0.48 10.44 -13.29
CA PRO A 67 1.39 9.43 -12.82
C PRO A 67 0.63 8.22 -12.26
N ILE A 68 1.22 7.04 -12.45
CA ILE A 68 0.66 5.76 -12.04
C ILE A 68 1.30 5.30 -10.73
N ILE A 69 0.48 4.95 -9.75
CA ILE A 69 0.89 4.22 -8.54
C ILE A 69 0.37 2.78 -8.65
N VAL A 70 1.20 1.79 -8.32
CA VAL A 70 0.71 0.42 -8.10
C VAL A 70 0.53 0.19 -6.60
N LYS A 71 -0.55 -0.46 -6.22
CA LYS A 71 -0.84 -0.76 -4.82
C LYS A 71 -1.32 -2.19 -4.65
N GLU A 72 -0.96 -2.86 -3.56
CA GLU A 72 -1.65 -4.09 -3.17
C GLU A 72 -3.02 -3.73 -2.51
N VAL A 73 -3.66 -4.66 -1.83
CA VAL A 73 -4.91 -4.49 -1.08
C VAL A 73 -4.86 -5.05 0.35
N GLY A 74 -3.85 -5.81 0.75
CA GLY A 74 -3.70 -6.35 2.11
C GLY A 74 -2.72 -7.51 2.27
N ASN A 75 -2.03 -7.93 1.21
CA ASN A 75 -1.06 -9.03 1.15
C ASN A 75 0.36 -8.55 0.84
N GLY A 76 0.58 -7.24 0.63
CA GLY A 76 1.92 -6.68 0.45
C GLY A 76 2.54 -6.86 -0.94
N ILE A 77 3.38 -5.89 -1.32
CA ILE A 77 4.21 -5.97 -2.52
C ILE A 77 5.58 -6.58 -2.17
N SER A 78 6.01 -7.59 -2.91
CA SER A 78 7.33 -8.21 -2.72
C SER A 78 8.43 -7.49 -3.52
N LYS A 79 9.69 -7.77 -3.17
CA LYS A 79 10.90 -7.32 -3.88
C LYS A 79 10.83 -7.62 -5.38
N GLU A 80 10.39 -8.82 -5.75
CA GLU A 80 10.34 -9.25 -7.15
C GLU A 80 9.29 -8.48 -7.96
N VAL A 81 8.14 -8.17 -7.35
CA VAL A 81 7.11 -7.33 -8.00
C VAL A 81 7.61 -5.90 -8.13
N ALA A 82 8.20 -5.34 -7.07
CA ALA A 82 8.77 -4.00 -7.08
C ALA A 82 9.86 -3.85 -8.15
N GLN A 83 10.77 -4.83 -8.25
CA GLN A 83 11.85 -4.83 -9.24
C GLN A 83 11.32 -4.89 -10.68
N LYS A 84 10.21 -5.58 -10.94
CA LYS A 84 9.56 -5.57 -12.26
C LYS A 84 8.97 -4.20 -12.61
N LEU A 85 8.49 -3.47 -11.61
CA LEU A 85 7.87 -2.15 -11.74
C LEU A 85 8.87 -0.99 -11.74
N GLU A 86 10.15 -1.27 -11.48
CA GLU A 86 11.20 -0.26 -11.43
C GLU A 86 11.29 0.55 -12.74
N GLY A 87 11.18 1.88 -12.62
CA GLY A 87 11.12 2.81 -13.76
C GLY A 87 9.85 2.71 -14.62
N LYS A 88 8.84 1.93 -14.22
CA LYS A 88 7.57 1.75 -14.94
C LYS A 88 6.40 2.48 -14.30
N VAL A 89 6.48 2.81 -13.02
CA VAL A 89 5.43 3.49 -12.27
C VAL A 89 6.04 4.58 -11.41
N TYR A 90 5.26 5.61 -11.07
CA TYR A 90 5.70 6.72 -10.23
C TYR A 90 5.96 6.26 -8.79
N GLY A 91 5.18 5.30 -8.31
CA GLY A 91 5.32 4.82 -6.95
C GLY A 91 4.58 3.52 -6.66
N ILE A 92 4.84 2.99 -5.47
CA ILE A 92 4.27 1.77 -4.94
C ILE A 92 3.69 2.04 -3.55
N ASP A 93 2.43 1.69 -3.31
CA ASP A 93 1.84 1.61 -1.97
C ASP A 93 1.76 0.14 -1.53
N THR A 94 2.47 -0.20 -0.45
CA THR A 94 2.71 -1.60 -0.07
C THR A 94 1.44 -2.36 0.26
N GLN A 95 0.47 -1.73 0.97
CA GLN A 95 -0.77 -2.36 1.44
C GLN A 95 -0.51 -3.76 2.04
N GLY A 96 0.45 -3.83 2.98
CA GLY A 96 0.96 -5.09 3.53
C GLY A 96 0.00 -5.86 4.44
N ALA A 97 0.37 -7.10 4.72
CA ALA A 97 -0.31 -7.95 5.68
C ALA A 97 -0.14 -7.43 7.12
N GLY A 98 -1.14 -7.73 7.97
CA GLY A 98 -1.24 -7.25 9.37
C GLY A 98 -2.33 -6.19 9.59
N GLY A 99 -2.99 -5.74 8.52
CA GLY A 99 -4.09 -4.78 8.56
C GLY A 99 -5.47 -5.40 8.33
N THR A 100 -6.17 -4.88 7.32
CA THR A 100 -7.36 -5.55 6.79
C THR A 100 -6.90 -6.72 5.93
N THR A 101 -7.42 -7.92 6.20
CA THR A 101 -7.23 -9.08 5.32
C THR A 101 -8.42 -9.19 4.37
N TRP A 102 -8.20 -8.93 3.07
CA TRP A 102 -9.24 -9.13 2.05
C TRP A 102 -9.51 -10.60 1.78
N ILE A 103 -8.51 -11.46 1.94
CA ILE A 103 -8.72 -12.91 2.00
C ILE A 103 -9.74 -13.24 3.10
N GLY A 104 -9.61 -12.63 4.28
CA GLY A 104 -10.56 -12.84 5.37
C GLY A 104 -11.95 -12.30 5.07
N VAL A 105 -12.07 -11.14 4.44
CA VAL A 105 -13.37 -10.61 3.97
C VAL A 105 -14.04 -11.58 3.01
N GLU A 106 -13.31 -12.06 2.00
CA GLU A 106 -13.83 -13.02 1.02
C GLU A 106 -14.05 -14.42 1.60
N THR A 107 -13.36 -14.78 2.68
CA THR A 107 -13.63 -16.01 3.44
C THR A 107 -15.02 -15.98 4.08
N TYR A 108 -15.49 -14.81 4.54
CA TYR A 108 -16.86 -14.68 5.03
C TYR A 108 -17.90 -14.70 3.91
N ARG A 109 -17.53 -14.31 2.69
CA ARG A 109 -18.41 -14.34 1.51
C ARG A 109 -18.46 -15.72 0.86
N SER A 110 -17.38 -16.49 0.95
CA SER A 110 -17.23 -17.82 0.38
C SER A 110 -17.65 -18.93 1.36
N ARG A 111 -17.86 -20.15 0.84
CA ARG A 111 -18.25 -21.33 1.64
C ARG A 111 -17.12 -22.35 1.80
N GLY A 112 -15.91 -22.03 1.33
CA GLY A 112 -14.77 -22.95 1.26
C GLY A 112 -13.78 -22.83 2.42
N SER A 113 -12.92 -23.83 2.59
CA SER A 113 -11.81 -23.82 3.57
C SER A 113 -10.57 -23.08 3.08
N TYR A 114 -10.45 -22.82 1.77
CA TYR A 114 -9.28 -22.18 1.17
C TYR A 114 -8.96 -20.82 1.81
N GLY A 115 -9.94 -19.91 1.88
CA GLY A 115 -9.73 -18.60 2.48
C GLY A 115 -9.29 -18.67 3.96
N LYS A 116 -9.79 -19.65 4.73
CA LYS A 116 -9.33 -19.89 6.11
C LYS A 116 -7.87 -20.33 6.19
N ALA A 117 -7.43 -21.18 5.25
CA ALA A 117 -6.04 -21.66 5.21
C ALA A 117 -5.04 -20.55 4.84
N PHE A 118 -5.49 -19.54 4.10
CA PHE A 118 -4.66 -18.42 3.62
C PHE A 118 -4.98 -17.09 4.30
N TRP A 119 -5.66 -17.11 5.44
CA TRP A 119 -6.15 -15.91 6.13
C TRP A 119 -5.05 -14.86 6.39
N ASP A 120 -3.87 -15.33 6.80
CA ASP A 120 -2.68 -14.54 7.12
C ASP A 120 -1.64 -14.53 5.99
N TRP A 121 -2.02 -14.90 4.76
CA TRP A 121 -1.12 -14.89 3.62
C TRP A 121 -0.67 -13.46 3.26
N GLY A 122 0.61 -13.32 2.91
CA GLY A 122 1.17 -12.09 2.36
C GLY A 122 2.50 -11.66 2.99
N VAL A 123 3.05 -10.57 2.46
CA VAL A 123 4.23 -9.87 2.96
C VAL A 123 3.78 -8.85 4.02
N PRO A 124 4.24 -8.96 5.28
CA PRO A 124 3.92 -7.97 6.31
C PRO A 124 4.36 -6.56 5.93
N THR A 125 3.59 -5.53 6.31
CA THR A 125 3.82 -4.13 5.89
C THR A 125 5.26 -3.66 6.08
N ALA A 126 5.86 -3.90 7.25
CA ALA A 126 7.23 -3.48 7.52
C ALA A 126 8.24 -4.15 6.55
N LEU A 127 8.11 -5.45 6.32
CA LEU A 127 8.95 -6.19 5.38
C LEU A 127 8.72 -5.72 3.94
N SER A 128 7.47 -5.48 3.54
CA SER A 128 7.14 -5.00 2.20
C SER A 128 7.76 -3.63 1.92
N VAL A 129 7.72 -2.69 2.88
CA VAL A 129 8.39 -1.38 2.74
C VAL A 129 9.89 -1.57 2.51
N MET A 130 10.55 -2.40 3.32
CA MET A 130 11.98 -2.68 3.21
C MET A 130 12.35 -3.36 1.89
N GLU A 131 11.58 -4.38 1.49
CA GLU A 131 11.78 -5.09 0.23
C GLU A 131 11.63 -4.16 -0.97
N VAL A 132 10.53 -3.40 -1.04
CA VAL A 132 10.29 -2.44 -2.12
C VAL A 132 11.41 -1.41 -2.15
N LYS A 133 11.74 -0.79 -1.01
CA LYS A 133 12.75 0.27 -0.97
C LYS A 133 14.15 -0.21 -1.35
N SER A 134 14.47 -1.49 -1.15
CA SER A 134 15.76 -2.08 -1.51
C SER A 134 16.03 -2.17 -3.02
N VAL A 135 14.99 -2.10 -3.86
CA VAL A 135 15.10 -2.29 -5.32
C VAL A 135 14.37 -1.25 -6.15
N PHE A 136 13.49 -0.45 -5.52
CA PHE A 136 12.65 0.53 -6.21
C PHE A 136 13.12 1.96 -5.90
N SER A 137 13.47 2.71 -6.93
CA SER A 137 13.98 4.09 -6.79
C SER A 137 12.89 5.15 -6.73
N GLY A 138 11.67 4.82 -7.16
CA GLY A 138 10.51 5.73 -7.10
C GLY A 138 9.93 5.91 -5.69
N HIS A 139 8.72 6.46 -5.63
CA HIS A 139 8.04 6.75 -4.37
C HIS A 139 7.50 5.49 -3.69
N VAL A 140 7.83 5.29 -2.42
CA VAL A 140 7.36 4.12 -1.63
C VAL A 140 6.43 4.60 -0.54
N TRP A 141 5.17 4.16 -0.55
CA TRP A 141 4.20 4.46 0.48
C TRP A 141 3.89 3.20 1.30
N ALA A 142 3.60 3.40 2.57
CA ALA A 142 3.28 2.34 3.49
C ALA A 142 1.81 2.35 3.89
N SER A 143 1.09 1.28 3.58
CA SER A 143 -0.23 1.07 4.15
C SER A 143 -0.43 -0.41 4.44
N GLY A 144 -1.62 -0.77 4.93
CA GLY A 144 -1.85 -2.07 5.57
C GLY A 144 -1.41 -2.00 7.02
N GLY A 145 -2.37 -2.00 7.94
CA GLY A 145 -2.07 -2.08 9.37
C GLY A 145 -1.60 -0.79 10.06
N ILE A 146 -1.47 0.34 9.37
CA ILE A 146 -1.16 1.63 10.03
C ILE A 146 -2.37 2.07 10.87
N ARG A 147 -2.19 2.26 12.18
CA ARG A 147 -3.26 2.62 13.14
C ARG A 147 -2.93 3.80 14.02
N THR A 148 -1.66 4.02 14.28
CA THR A 148 -1.17 4.99 15.27
C THR A 148 -0.08 5.87 14.69
N ALA A 149 0.23 6.97 15.39
CA ALA A 149 1.41 7.78 15.11
C ALA A 149 2.70 6.96 15.12
N SER A 150 2.85 6.01 16.07
CA SER A 150 4.03 5.15 16.14
C SER A 150 4.21 4.32 14.87
N ASP A 151 3.12 3.80 14.30
CA ASP A 151 3.19 3.03 13.04
C ASP A 151 3.65 3.90 11.88
N VAL A 152 3.18 5.16 11.81
CA VAL A 152 3.58 6.13 10.79
C VAL A 152 5.07 6.43 10.91
N ILE A 153 5.57 6.77 12.11
CA ILE A 153 6.98 7.08 12.34
C ILE A 153 7.86 5.87 11.96
N LYS A 154 7.48 4.66 12.39
CA LYS A 154 8.22 3.42 12.07
C LYS A 154 8.25 3.16 10.57
N ALA A 155 7.10 3.26 9.88
CA ALA A 155 7.03 3.02 8.45
C ALA A 155 7.90 4.01 7.65
N ILE A 156 7.91 5.29 8.05
CA ILE A 156 8.76 6.30 7.42
C ILE A 156 10.24 6.03 7.72
N ALA A 157 10.59 5.67 8.97
CA ALA A 157 11.96 5.32 9.35
C ALA A 157 12.48 4.08 8.60
N LEU A 158 11.60 3.15 8.21
CA LEU A 158 11.90 1.99 7.38
C LEU A 158 12.07 2.31 5.89
N GLY A 159 11.76 3.54 5.46
CA GLY A 159 12.00 4.01 4.09
C GLY A 159 10.75 4.46 3.33
N ALA A 160 9.56 4.44 3.94
CA ALA A 160 8.36 4.98 3.32
C ALA A 160 8.35 6.51 3.29
N GLU A 161 7.62 7.07 2.33
CA GLU A 161 7.49 8.52 2.14
C GLU A 161 6.18 9.06 2.66
N MET A 162 5.13 8.24 2.58
CA MET A 162 3.78 8.54 3.04
C MET A 162 3.17 7.27 3.65
N CYS A 163 2.18 7.46 4.51
CA CYS A 163 1.42 6.37 5.10
C CYS A 163 -0.07 6.46 4.74
N GLY A 164 -0.71 5.32 4.49
CA GLY A 164 -2.13 5.23 4.16
C GLY A 164 -2.95 4.48 5.22
N MET A 165 -4.17 4.96 5.48
CA MET A 165 -5.15 4.33 6.37
C MET A 165 -6.50 4.20 5.65
N ALA A 166 -7.11 3.01 5.72
CA ALA A 166 -8.45 2.75 5.16
C ALA A 166 -9.44 2.36 6.27
N LYS A 167 -9.26 1.17 6.89
CA LYS A 167 -10.17 0.66 7.93
C LYS A 167 -10.43 1.62 9.09
N PRO A 168 -9.44 2.32 9.67
CA PRO A 168 -9.71 3.28 10.75
C PRO A 168 -10.61 4.43 10.30
N ILE A 169 -10.48 4.89 9.07
CA ILE A 169 -11.33 5.96 8.50
C ILE A 169 -12.77 5.45 8.38
N LEU A 170 -12.96 4.27 7.78
CA LEU A 170 -14.27 3.65 7.63
C LEU A 170 -14.98 3.41 8.98
N VAL A 171 -14.25 2.96 10.00
CA VAL A 171 -14.82 2.71 11.33
C VAL A 171 -15.28 4.02 11.98
N ASN A 172 -14.51 5.10 11.89
CA ASN A 172 -14.91 6.39 12.44
C ASN A 172 -16.10 6.99 11.68
N GLU A 173 -16.11 6.87 10.36
CA GLU A 173 -17.25 7.29 9.53
C GLU A 173 -18.54 6.57 9.96
N ASN A 174 -18.49 5.25 10.13
CA ASN A 174 -19.66 4.47 10.57
C ASN A 174 -20.12 4.82 12.00
N ASN A 175 -19.22 5.29 12.88
CA ASN A 175 -19.54 5.57 14.27
C ASN A 175 -20.08 6.99 14.50
N GLY A 176 -19.74 7.95 13.64
CA GLY A 176 -20.11 9.35 13.87
C GLY A 176 -19.97 10.26 12.65
N GLY A 177 -19.92 9.70 11.45
CA GLY A 177 -19.85 10.43 10.20
C GLY A 177 -18.58 11.27 10.05
N ALA A 178 -18.70 12.37 9.30
CA ALA A 178 -17.58 13.25 8.96
C ALA A 178 -16.87 13.85 10.18
N GLU A 179 -17.62 14.19 11.24
CA GLU A 179 -17.05 14.78 12.47
C GLU A 179 -16.14 13.79 13.21
N ALA A 180 -16.54 12.52 13.29
CA ALA A 180 -15.70 11.49 13.89
C ALA A 180 -14.41 11.24 13.07
N VAL A 181 -14.52 11.26 11.74
CA VAL A 181 -13.34 11.17 10.85
C VAL A 181 -12.42 12.36 11.05
N TYR A 182 -12.95 13.58 11.11
CA TYR A 182 -12.17 14.79 11.34
C TYR A 182 -11.45 14.74 12.70
N GLY A 183 -12.17 14.37 13.76
CA GLY A 183 -11.59 14.20 15.10
C GLY A 183 -10.44 13.19 15.12
N PHE A 184 -10.64 12.02 14.49
CA PHE A 184 -9.62 10.98 14.38
C PHE A 184 -8.38 11.43 13.60
N LEU A 185 -8.57 12.11 12.47
CA LEU A 185 -7.45 12.61 11.67
C LEU A 185 -6.68 13.68 12.43
N ASN A 186 -7.37 14.61 13.09
CA ASN A 186 -6.75 15.66 13.87
C ASN A 186 -5.96 15.11 15.06
N SER A 187 -6.49 14.13 15.80
CA SER A 187 -5.75 13.48 16.89
C SER A 187 -4.52 12.75 16.37
N THR A 188 -4.65 12.02 15.26
CA THR A 188 -3.51 11.33 14.62
C THR A 188 -2.40 12.31 14.25
N ILE A 189 -2.74 13.47 13.70
CA ILE A 189 -1.75 14.53 13.35
C ILE A 189 -1.06 15.07 14.61
N ILE A 190 -1.80 15.30 15.69
CA ILE A 190 -1.25 15.75 16.98
C ILE A 190 -0.30 14.71 17.56
N ASP A 191 -0.67 13.43 17.51
CA ASP A 191 0.14 12.34 18.02
C ASP A 191 1.43 12.18 17.21
N ILE A 192 1.37 12.29 15.87
CA ILE A 192 2.58 12.28 15.01
C ILE A 192 3.53 13.41 15.41
N LYS A 193 3.01 14.64 15.57
CA LYS A 193 3.83 15.78 16.00
C LYS A 193 4.44 15.56 17.38
N SER A 194 3.69 14.97 18.31
CA SER A 194 4.16 14.68 19.67
C SER A 194 5.24 13.61 19.69
N GLU A 195 5.09 12.54 18.90
CA GLU A 195 6.12 11.51 18.72
C GLU A 195 7.37 12.07 18.07
N MET A 196 7.24 12.89 17.03
CA MET A 196 8.37 13.59 16.41
C MET A 196 9.11 14.48 17.41
N ALA A 197 8.39 15.28 18.20
CA ALA A 197 8.98 16.13 19.22
C ALA A 197 9.74 15.32 20.29
N LYS A 198 9.15 14.21 20.75
CA LYS A 198 9.76 13.28 21.71
C LYS A 198 11.05 12.66 21.17
N LEU A 199 11.10 12.38 19.87
CA LEU A 199 12.27 11.78 19.19
C LEU A 199 13.25 12.83 18.65
N GLY A 200 12.94 14.12 18.75
CA GLY A 200 13.80 15.20 18.29
C GLY A 200 13.77 15.48 16.79
N PHE A 201 12.74 15.03 16.05
CA PHE A 201 12.58 15.30 14.63
C PHE A 201 11.79 16.59 14.39
N ARG A 202 12.31 17.47 13.52
CA ARG A 202 11.67 18.74 13.16
C ARG A 202 10.87 18.65 11.87
N SER A 203 11.09 17.60 11.08
CA SER A 203 10.44 17.37 9.80
C SER A 203 10.24 15.88 9.55
N ILE A 204 9.28 15.53 8.69
CA ILE A 204 9.03 14.14 8.29
C ILE A 204 10.26 13.54 7.60
N SER A 205 10.99 14.36 6.83
CA SER A 205 12.24 13.96 6.16
C SER A 205 13.32 13.49 7.14
N GLU A 206 13.42 14.12 8.33
CA GLU A 206 14.43 13.75 9.33
C GLU A 206 14.21 12.34 9.90
N ILE A 207 12.97 11.86 9.94
CA ILE A 207 12.64 10.51 10.46
C ILE A 207 13.40 9.43 9.68
N ARG A 208 13.63 9.60 8.38
CA ARG A 208 14.37 8.61 7.57
C ARG A 208 15.84 8.47 7.96
N SER A 209 16.39 9.43 8.70
CA SER A 209 17.74 9.38 9.25
C SER A 209 17.81 8.76 10.65
N ALA A 210 16.66 8.40 11.23
CA ALA A 210 16.59 7.76 12.53
C ALA A 210 17.42 6.47 12.54
N LYS A 211 18.27 6.30 13.55
CA LYS A 211 18.86 4.98 13.83
C LYS A 211 17.75 4.07 14.33
N ILE A 212 17.55 2.95 13.66
CA ILE A 212 16.52 1.97 14.01
C ILE A 212 17.17 0.66 14.44
N GLU A 213 16.47 -0.14 15.23
CA GLU A 213 16.88 -1.51 15.52
C GLU A 213 15.76 -2.44 15.06
N ILE A 214 16.12 -3.41 14.21
CA ILE A 214 15.20 -4.42 13.71
C ILE A 214 15.42 -5.70 14.50
N THR A 215 14.36 -6.23 15.13
CA THR A 215 14.43 -7.39 16.00
C THR A 215 13.43 -8.48 15.61
N GLY A 216 13.54 -9.65 16.24
CA GLY A 216 12.56 -10.74 16.13
C GLY A 216 12.40 -11.30 14.70
N PRO A 217 11.19 -11.76 14.33
CA PRO A 217 10.94 -12.35 13.01
C PRO A 217 11.26 -11.41 11.84
N LEU A 218 11.04 -10.11 12.00
CA LEU A 218 11.33 -9.13 10.94
C LEU A 218 12.82 -9.08 10.62
N ARG A 219 13.69 -9.12 11.64
CA ARG A 219 15.15 -9.15 11.47
C ARG A 219 15.55 -10.36 10.61
N ASN A 220 15.12 -11.55 11.01
CA ASN A 220 15.46 -12.79 10.31
C ASN A 220 14.97 -12.78 8.85
N LEU A 221 13.74 -12.33 8.62
CA LEU A 221 13.19 -12.21 7.26
C LEU A 221 13.98 -11.20 6.43
N SER A 222 14.31 -10.04 6.99
CA SER A 222 15.04 -9.00 6.28
C SER A 222 16.49 -9.37 5.92
N GLU A 223 17.15 -10.16 6.78
CA GLU A 223 18.48 -10.74 6.51
C GLU A 223 18.41 -11.70 5.32
N GLN A 224 17.44 -12.64 5.34
CA GLN A 224 17.23 -13.62 4.27
C GLN A 224 16.86 -12.97 2.93
N ARG A 225 16.15 -11.85 2.98
CA ARG A 225 15.67 -11.12 1.79
C ARG A 225 16.64 -10.02 1.32
N HIS A 226 17.74 -9.82 2.06
CA HIS A 226 18.75 -8.80 1.81
C HIS A 226 18.13 -7.41 1.62
N CYS A 227 17.31 -6.99 2.58
CA CYS A 227 16.57 -5.72 2.53
C CYS A 227 16.66 -4.89 3.82
N ILE A 228 17.69 -5.14 4.67
CA ILE A 228 17.93 -4.31 5.85
C ILE A 228 18.24 -2.86 5.43
N PRO A 229 17.56 -1.85 6.00
CA PRO A 229 17.82 -0.44 5.71
C PRO A 229 19.21 -0.01 6.19
N ALA A 230 19.80 0.98 5.51
CA ALA A 230 21.13 1.48 5.87
C ALA A 230 21.21 2.19 7.24
N ASN A 231 20.06 2.59 7.79
CA ASN A 231 19.93 3.23 9.10
C ASN A 231 19.61 2.24 10.24
N ALA A 232 19.58 0.94 9.95
CA ALA A 232 19.40 -0.15 10.93
C ALA A 232 20.72 -0.63 11.54
#